data_AF-A0A6J5J101-F1
#
_entry.id   AF-A0A6J5J101-F1
#
_cell.length_a   1.000
_cell.length_b   1.000
_cell.length_c   1.000
_cell.angle_alpha   90.00
_cell.angle_beta   90.00
_cell.angle_gamma   90.00
#
_symmetry.space_group_name_H-M   'P 1'
#
loop_
_entity.id
_entity.type
_entity.pdbx_description
1 polymer ?
#
loop_
_entity_poly.entity_id
_entity_poly.type
_entity_poly.pdbx_seq_one_letter_code
_entity_poly.pdbx_strand_id
1 'polypeptide(L)' 'MSCEKCRSFGGTRSSYEYLGINISRHAELYRCMNCGQFLEIVAEARAPYFLTLEQAKEHFPDARKALEKIAERK' A
#
# COMPACT_ATOMS: atom_id res chain seq x y z
N MET A 1 2.05 0.15 -12.19
CA MET A 1 3.18 0.61 -11.35
C MET A 1 4.03 -0.59 -10.98
N SER A 2 5.33 -0.42 -10.75
CA SER A 2 6.25 -1.52 -10.42
C SER A 2 6.59 -1.46 -8.92
N CYS A 3 6.41 -2.54 -8.13
CA CYS A 3 6.87 -2.54 -6.72
C CYS A 3 8.40 -2.38 -6.73
N GLU A 4 8.95 -1.38 -6.03
CA GLU A 4 10.42 -1.19 -5.98
C GLU A 4 11.15 -2.41 -5.41
N LYS A 5 10.50 -3.19 -4.53
CA LYS A 5 11.02 -4.50 -4.09
C LYS A 5 10.81 -5.64 -5.11
N CYS A 6 9.80 -5.55 -5.98
CA CYS A 6 9.58 -6.53 -7.05
C CYS A 6 10.28 -6.15 -8.36
N ARG A 7 11.07 -5.07 -8.39
CA ARG A 7 11.74 -4.54 -9.58
C ARG A 7 12.69 -5.56 -10.24
N SER A 8 13.01 -6.66 -9.55
CA SER A 8 13.78 -7.81 -10.06
C SER A 8 12.95 -8.90 -10.77
N PHE A 9 11.62 -8.91 -10.69
CA PHE A 9 10.80 -9.87 -11.42
C PHE A 9 10.44 -9.30 -12.79
N GLY A 10 11.03 -9.86 -13.86
CA GLY A 10 10.78 -9.53 -15.26
C GLY A 10 9.36 -9.82 -15.77
N GLY A 11 8.35 -9.81 -14.90
CA GLY A 11 6.95 -9.94 -15.21
C GLY A 11 6.24 -8.59 -15.08
N THR A 12 5.59 -8.16 -16.16
CA THR A 12 4.83 -6.91 -16.33
C THR A 12 3.59 -6.76 -15.44
N ARG A 13 3.49 -7.46 -14.31
CA ARG A 13 2.29 -7.48 -13.44
C ARG A 13 2.64 -7.43 -11.96
N SER A 14 3.11 -6.27 -11.48
CA SER A 14 2.91 -5.95 -10.07
C SER A 14 1.41 -5.68 -9.87
N SER A 15 0.66 -6.69 -9.42
CA SER A 15 -0.76 -6.54 -9.06
C SER A 15 -0.85 -5.89 -7.68
N TYR A 16 -1.34 -4.65 -7.65
CA TYR A 16 -1.64 -3.94 -6.41
C TYR A 16 -3.09 -4.18 -6.03
N GLU A 17 -3.31 -4.52 -4.77
CA GLU A 17 -4.60 -4.61 -4.11
C GLU A 17 -4.91 -3.26 -3.47
N TYR A 18 -6.09 -2.70 -3.76
CA TYR A 18 -6.58 -1.51 -3.07
C TYR A 18 -7.06 -1.89 -1.66
N LEU A 19 -6.62 -1.15 -0.65
CA LEU A 19 -6.95 -1.40 0.75
C LEU A 19 -7.85 -0.33 1.38
N GLY A 20 -7.82 0.90 0.86
CA GLY A 20 -8.66 1.97 1.39
C GLY A 20 -8.21 3.36 0.96
N ILE A 21 -8.97 4.36 1.40
CA ILE A 21 -8.72 5.78 1.16
C ILE A 21 -8.78 6.52 2.49
N ASN A 22 -7.91 7.51 2.68
CA ASN A 22 -8.02 8.50 3.73
C ASN A 22 -8.39 9.83 3.07
N ILE A 23 -9.64 10.26 3.30
CA ILE A 23 -10.18 11.50 2.73
C ILE A 23 -9.45 12.72 3.28
N SER A 24 -9.16 12.75 4.59
CA SER A 24 -8.47 13.88 5.24
C SER A 24 -7.05 14.09 4.69
N ARG A 25 -6.38 13.02 4.25
CA ARG A 25 -5.05 13.09 3.61
C ARG A 25 -5.13 13.16 2.08
N HIS A 26 -6.32 13.08 1.49
CA HIS A 26 -6.51 12.91 0.05
C HIS A 26 -5.60 11.81 -0.52
N ALA A 27 -5.54 10.68 0.19
CA ALA A 27 -4.58 9.62 -0.05
C ALA A 27 -5.27 8.27 -0.20
N GLU A 28 -4.74 7.42 -1.07
CA GLU A 28 -5.20 6.05 -1.30
C GLU A 28 -4.11 5.05 -0.89
N LEU A 29 -4.52 3.93 -0.29
CA LEU A 29 -3.63 2.87 0.17
C LEU A 29 -3.74 1.65 -0.75
N TYR A 30 -2.58 1.20 -1.20
CA TYR A 30 -2.42 0.00 -2.00
C TYR A 30 -1.42 -0.94 -1.35
N ARG A 31 -1.57 -2.23 -1.61
CA ARG A 31 -0.63 -3.28 -1.21
C ARG A 31 -0.23 -4.09 -2.42
N CYS A 32 1.06 -4.31 -2.61
CA CYS A 32 1.51 -5.23 -3.63
C CYS A 32 1.19 -6.67 -3.20
N MET A 33 0.46 -7.42 -4.04
CA MET A 33 0.13 -8.83 -3.77
C MET A 33 1.35 -9.76 -3.81
N ASN A 34 2.47 -9.32 -4.42
CA ASN A 34 3.67 -10.14 -4.58
C ASN A 34 4.69 -9.94 -3.44
N CYS A 35 5.07 -8.68 -3.16
CA CYS A 35 6.05 -8.34 -2.11
C CYS A 35 5.39 -8.03 -0.74
N GLY A 36 4.08 -7.78 -0.70
CA GLY A 36 3.38 -7.29 0.49
C GLY A 36 3.68 -5.83 0.85
N GLN A 37 4.41 -5.09 0.00
CA GLN A 37 4.76 -3.69 0.25
C GLN A 37 3.53 -2.79 0.20
N PHE A 38 3.40 -1.88 1.17
CA PHE A 38 2.36 -0.85 1.19
C PHE A 38 2.81 0.39 0.43
N LEU A 39 1.85 0.98 -0.28
CA LEU A 39 2.01 2.16 -1.12
C LEU A 39 0.89 3.14 -0.80
N GLU A 40 1.24 4.36 -0.44
CA GLU A 40 0.32 5.48 -0.29
C GLU A 40 0.45 6.39 -1.52
N ILE A 41 -0.67 6.65 -2.19
CA ILE A 41 -0.75 7.60 -3.30
C ILE A 41 -1.53 8.80 -2.80
N VAL A 42 -0.84 9.92 -2.58
CA VAL A 42 -1.45 11.19 -2.20
C VAL A 42 -1.71 12.01 -3.45
N ALA A 43 -2.92 12.54 -3.64
CA ALA A 43 -3.29 13.29 -4.84
C ALA A 43 -2.38 14.51 -5.10
N GLU A 44 -1.92 15.15 -4.03
CA GLU A 44 -1.05 16.33 -4.09
C GLU A 44 0.45 15.97 -4.24
N ALA A 45 0.81 14.69 -4.12
CA ALA A 45 2.20 14.26 -4.18
C ALA A 45 2.63 13.87 -5.60
N ARG A 46 3.87 14.25 -5.94
CA ARG A 46 4.48 13.97 -7.24
C ARG A 46 4.92 12.51 -7.41
N ALA A 47 5.03 11.78 -6.31
CA ALA A 47 5.46 10.39 -6.26
C ALA A 47 4.72 9.65 -5.14
N PRO A 48 4.51 8.33 -5.27
CA PRO A 48 3.90 7.55 -4.21
C PRO A 48 4.87 7.34 -3.04
N TYR A 49 4.33 7.24 -1.82
CA TYR A 49 5.08 6.95 -0.61
C TYR A 49 5.03 5.46 -0.29
N PHE A 50 6.15 4.90 0.14
CA PHE A 50 6.21 3.52 0.62
C PHE A 50 6.06 3.50 2.12
N LEU A 51 5.04 2.81 2.62
CA LEU A 51 4.72 2.76 4.04
C LEU A 51 5.13 1.42 4.66
N THR A 52 5.49 1.46 5.94
CA THR A 52 5.47 0.27 6.80
C THR A 52 4.03 -0.09 7.18
N LEU A 53 3.83 -1.27 7.76
CA LEU A 53 2.51 -1.67 8.26
C LEU A 53 1.99 -0.70 9.34
N GLU A 54 2.88 -0.24 10.23
CA GLU A 54 2.53 0.69 11.31
C GLU A 54 2.11 2.04 10.75
N GLN A 55 2.87 2.58 9.79
CA GLN A 55 2.52 3.82 9.10
C GLN A 55 1.21 3.70 8.33
N ALA A 56 0.98 2.57 7.65
CA ALA A 56 -0.28 2.32 6.95
C ALA A 56 -1.47 2.30 7.92
N LYS A 57 -1.32 1.72 9.12
CA LYS A 57 -2.37 1.73 10.15
C LYS A 57 -2.63 3.12 10.72
N GLU A 58 -1.60 3.94 10.87
CA GLU A 58 -1.72 5.32 11.36
C GLU A 58 -2.36 6.22 10.30
N HIS A 59 -1.90 6.13 9.05
CA HIS A 59 -2.40 6.95 7.95
C HIS A 59 -3.77 6.50 7.45
N PHE A 60 -4.15 5.23 7.61
CA PHE A 60 -5.43 4.69 7.14
C PHE A 60 -6.17 3.96 8.27
N PRO A 61 -6.74 4.71 9.23
CA PRO A 61 -7.46 4.13 10.37
C PRO A 61 -8.66 3.28 9.91
N ASP A 62 -9.35 3.67 8.83
CA ASP A 62 -10.47 2.92 8.27
C ASP A 62 -10.04 1.56 7.66
N ALA A 63 -8.81 1.49 7.13
CA ALA A 63 -8.23 0.26 6.59
C ALA A 63 -7.56 -0.61 7.68
N ARG A 64 -7.51 -0.16 8.94
CA ARG A 64 -6.78 -0.82 10.02
C ARG A 64 -7.20 -2.28 10.22
N LYS A 65 -8.50 -2.59 10.19
CA LYS A 65 -8.99 -3.97 10.33
C LYS A 65 -8.54 -4.87 9.18
N ALA A 66 -8.45 -4.33 7.95
CA ALA A 66 -7.94 -5.07 6.80
C ALA A 66 -6.42 -5.30 6.92
N LEU A 67 -5.69 -4.29 7.37
CA LEU A 67 -4.25 -4.35 7.63
C LEU A 67 -3.87 -5.34 8.74
N GLU A 68 -4.69 -5.44 9.79
CA GLU A 68 -4.50 -6.40 10.89
C GLU A 68 -4.67 -7.84 10.41
N LYS A 69 -5.72 -8.14 9.65
CA LYS A 69 -5.92 -9.46 9.03
C LYS A 69 -4.77 -9.88 8.09
N ILE A 70 -4.14 -8.92 7.44
CA ILE A 70 -3.00 -9.16 6.55
C ILE A 70 -1.74 -9.53 7.36
N ALA A 71 -1.57 -8.95 8.56
CA ALA A 71 -0.46 -9.26 9.44
C ALA A 71 -0.55 -10.66 10.06
N GLU A 72 -1.76 -11.12 10.36
CA GLU A 72 -2.02 -12.45 10.95
C GLU A 72 -1.82 -13.62 9.97
N ARG A 73 -1.74 -13.35 8.65
CA ARG A 73 -1.58 -14.38 7.60
C ARG A 73 -0.12 -14.71 7.26
N LYS A 74 0.85 -14.12 7.96
CA LYS A 74 2.29 -14.33 7.75
C LYS A 74 2.88 -15.20 8.85
#